data_AF-A0A7J2YDG0-F1
#
_entry.id   AF-A0A7J2YDG0-F1
#
_cell.length_a   1.000
_cell.length_b   1.000
_cell.length_c   1.000
_cell.angle_alpha   90.00
_cell.angle_beta   90.00
_cell.angle_gamma   90.00
#
_symmetry.space_group_name_H-M   'P 1'
#
loop_
_entity.id
_entity.type
_entity.pdbx_description
1 polymer ?
#
loop_
_entity_poly.entity_id
_entity_poly.type
_entity_poly.pdbx_seq_one_letter_code
_entity_poly.pdbx_strand_id
1 'polypeptide(L)'
;MEQVLHSVVMSMQLSSLKLGKSGSGDGQFGLPFGIAVDNDGNIYVADTNNNRIQKFDPEGKFLLKFGSTGSDDGQFSNPQGIAVDSNGNIYVADTKNARIQKFDPEGKFLLKFGASGDVEFSLPNSIAIDKSGNIYVNDTNNHCIRKFDPSGKFLMKFGSGGFQEGQFSSPVGVAVDGKDDIYVVDANNNNVQKFDPSGKFLLAFGTLGTDDGQLNFPRGVAVDSNGNIYVADTYNNRIQKFDPSGKFLLKIDNIGSEQDQLNFPRGVAVDSNGNIYVADTKNNCIRVFGTNLPIIAQPDKAEKKSQGGELMCSKCEQNKAELKCEYCQVPLCSIDYEGHLTFVHGVSP
;
A
#
# COMPACT_ATOMS: atom_id res chain seq x y z
N MET A 1 23.39 26.39 -29.71
CA MET A 1 21.95 26.21 -29.95
C MET A 1 21.86 24.99 -30.84
N GLU A 2 21.41 23.82 -30.41
CA GLU A 2 20.33 23.48 -29.49
C GLU A 2 20.74 22.37 -28.51
N GLN A 3 20.32 22.50 -27.24
CA GLN A 3 20.30 21.39 -26.30
C GLN A 3 19.17 20.45 -26.71
N VAL A 4 19.53 19.25 -27.17
CA VAL A 4 18.58 18.14 -27.27
C VAL A 4 18.29 17.68 -25.84
N LEU A 5 17.12 18.10 -25.31
CA LEU A 5 16.56 17.60 -24.07
C LEU A 5 16.30 16.09 -24.24
N HIS A 6 17.28 15.26 -23.88
CA HIS A 6 17.01 13.86 -23.63
C HIS A 6 16.05 13.80 -22.45
N SER A 7 14.84 13.33 -22.71
CA SER A 7 13.90 12.87 -21.70
C SER A 7 14.60 11.81 -20.87
N VAL A 8 15.20 12.24 -19.76
CA VAL A 8 15.61 11.35 -18.69
C VAL A 8 14.31 10.84 -18.10
N VAL A 9 13.85 9.69 -18.60
CA VAL A 9 13.01 8.81 -17.80
C VAL A 9 13.89 8.41 -16.63
N MET A 10 13.85 9.24 -15.59
CA MET A 10 14.52 9.00 -14.34
C MET A 10 13.78 7.80 -13.77
N SER A 11 14.28 6.59 -14.04
CA SER A 11 13.86 5.42 -13.28
C SER A 11 14.34 5.70 -11.86
N MET A 12 13.51 6.40 -11.09
CA MET A 12 13.69 6.50 -9.66
C MET A 12 13.69 5.05 -9.19
N GLN A 13 14.87 4.56 -8.83
CA GLN A 13 15.01 3.28 -8.18
C GLN A 13 14.39 3.47 -6.80
N LEU A 14 13.06 3.29 -6.74
CA LEU A 14 12.31 3.32 -5.50
C LEU A 14 12.89 2.20 -4.65
N SER A 15 13.63 2.57 -3.62
CA SER A 15 13.93 1.66 -2.52
C SER A 15 12.58 1.09 -2.06
N SER A 16 12.46 -0.23 -2.00
CA SER A 16 11.21 -0.87 -1.62
C SER A 16 11.39 -1.74 -0.39
N LEU A 17 10.67 -1.41 0.69
CA LEU A 17 10.52 -2.28 1.85
C LEU A 17 9.40 -3.28 1.55
N LYS A 18 9.65 -4.56 1.85
CA LYS A 18 8.63 -5.61 1.80
C LYS A 18 8.42 -6.16 3.21
N LEU A 19 7.21 -6.02 3.70
CA LEU A 19 6.78 -6.49 5.01
C LEU A 19 5.87 -7.72 4.86
N GLY A 20 6.22 -8.77 5.59
CA GLY A 20 5.38 -9.93 5.82
C GLY A 20 5.32 -10.96 4.72
N LYS A 21 4.61 -12.05 5.03
CA LYS A 21 4.43 -13.25 4.22
C LYS A 21 3.13 -13.95 4.62
N SER A 22 2.70 -14.93 3.84
CA SER A 22 1.52 -15.74 4.18
C SER A 22 1.68 -16.42 5.55
N GLY A 23 0.62 -16.37 6.36
CA GLY A 23 0.53 -17.10 7.63
C GLY A 23 -0.33 -16.39 8.69
N SER A 24 -0.23 -16.87 9.92
CA SER A 24 -1.02 -16.40 11.08
C SER A 24 -0.17 -15.98 12.29
N GLY A 25 1.17 -16.06 12.18
CA GLY A 25 2.10 -15.51 13.17
C GLY A 25 2.22 -13.99 13.11
N ASP A 26 3.03 -13.41 14.00
CA ASP A 26 3.33 -11.97 14.00
C ASP A 26 4.10 -11.58 12.73
N GLY A 27 3.68 -10.50 12.09
CA GLY A 27 4.21 -10.09 10.78
C GLY A 27 3.84 -11.01 9.62
N GLN A 28 2.95 -11.97 9.82
CA GLN A 28 2.38 -12.79 8.75
C GLN A 28 0.95 -12.37 8.47
N PHE A 29 0.52 -12.48 7.22
CA PHE A 29 -0.80 -12.04 6.77
C PHE A 29 -1.57 -13.14 6.07
N GLY A 30 -2.89 -13.09 6.21
CA GLY A 30 -3.86 -13.77 5.37
C GLY A 30 -4.75 -12.71 4.72
N LEU A 31 -4.51 -12.44 3.43
CA LEU A 31 -5.26 -11.44 2.67
C LEU A 31 -5.27 -10.03 3.32
N PRO A 32 -4.11 -9.35 3.41
CA PRO A 32 -4.07 -7.97 3.89
C PRO A 32 -4.83 -7.08 2.91
N PHE A 33 -5.91 -6.44 3.35
CA PHE A 33 -6.77 -5.61 2.48
C PHE A 33 -6.58 -4.13 2.75
N GLY A 34 -6.84 -3.68 3.98
CA GLY A 34 -6.69 -2.29 4.39
C GLY A 34 -5.30 -2.00 4.92
N ILE A 35 -4.83 -0.78 4.64
CA ILE A 35 -3.59 -0.24 5.18
C ILE A 35 -3.80 1.22 5.57
N ALA A 36 -3.23 1.63 6.69
CA ALA A 36 -3.15 3.02 7.14
C ALA A 36 -1.75 3.29 7.71
N VAL A 37 -1.35 4.54 7.70
CA VAL A 37 -0.07 5.00 8.26
C VAL A 37 -0.35 6.21 9.14
N ASP A 38 0.24 6.25 10.34
CA ASP A 38 0.12 7.41 11.23
C ASP A 38 1.23 8.45 10.99
N ASN A 39 1.18 9.57 11.72
CA ASN A 39 2.14 10.66 11.55
C ASN A 39 3.58 10.28 11.95
N ASP A 40 3.75 9.23 12.75
CA ASP A 40 5.06 8.70 13.14
C ASP A 40 5.58 7.67 12.12
N GLY A 41 4.81 7.39 11.07
CA GLY A 41 5.13 6.42 10.03
C GLY A 41 4.82 4.96 10.41
N ASN A 42 4.14 4.71 11.54
CA ASN A 42 3.75 3.35 11.90
C ASN A 42 2.70 2.84 10.91
N ILE A 43 2.84 1.57 10.54
CA ILE A 43 2.01 0.92 9.52
C ILE A 43 0.96 0.05 10.20
N TYR A 44 -0.31 0.23 9.84
CA TYR A 44 -1.43 -0.53 10.36
C TYR A 44 -2.07 -1.33 9.24
N VAL A 45 -2.26 -2.63 9.45
CA VAL A 45 -2.74 -3.56 8.43
C VAL A 45 -3.97 -4.29 8.92
N ALA A 46 -5.05 -4.24 8.14
CA ALA A 46 -6.20 -5.11 8.31
C ALA A 46 -5.89 -6.48 7.72
N ASP A 47 -5.55 -7.43 8.60
CA ASP A 47 -5.20 -8.81 8.28
C ASP A 47 -6.49 -9.65 8.17
N THR A 48 -7.21 -9.41 7.08
CA THR A 48 -8.62 -9.71 6.91
C THR A 48 -9.00 -11.16 7.18
N ASN A 49 -8.24 -12.12 6.65
CA ASN A 49 -8.56 -13.54 6.79
C ASN A 49 -8.22 -14.08 8.19
N ASN A 50 -7.32 -13.40 8.91
CA ASN A 50 -6.97 -13.72 10.28
C ASN A 50 -7.82 -12.96 11.31
N ASN A 51 -8.79 -12.13 10.86
CA ASN A 51 -9.70 -11.34 11.71
C ASN A 51 -8.98 -10.53 12.80
N ARG A 52 -7.91 -9.83 12.41
CA ARG A 52 -7.10 -9.03 13.33
C ARG A 52 -6.49 -7.81 12.64
N ILE A 53 -6.01 -6.88 13.44
CA ILE A 53 -5.17 -5.76 13.00
C ILE A 53 -3.75 -5.99 13.49
N GLN A 54 -2.77 -5.63 12.67
CA GLN A 54 -1.35 -5.62 13.05
C GLN A 54 -0.76 -4.23 12.84
N LYS A 55 0.09 -3.80 13.78
CA LYS A 55 0.83 -2.54 13.75
C LYS A 55 2.33 -2.81 13.67
N PHE A 56 3.03 -2.03 12.86
CA PHE A 56 4.47 -2.09 12.64
C PHE A 56 5.08 -0.70 12.77
N ASP A 57 6.37 -0.63 13.12
CA ASP A 57 7.13 0.63 13.05
C ASP A 57 7.47 0.97 11.57
N PRO A 58 8.01 2.17 11.30
CA PRO A 58 8.39 2.58 9.94
C PRO A 58 9.39 1.63 9.26
N GLU A 59 10.22 0.94 10.04
CA GLU A 59 11.18 -0.06 9.57
C GLU A 59 10.56 -1.44 9.31
N GLY A 60 9.27 -1.62 9.61
CA GLY A 60 8.53 -2.87 9.39
C GLY A 60 8.68 -3.90 10.52
N LYS A 61 9.20 -3.52 11.68
CA LYS A 61 9.20 -4.38 12.87
C LYS A 61 7.80 -4.46 13.45
N PHE A 62 7.38 -5.67 13.79
CA PHE A 62 6.11 -5.90 14.48
C PHE A 62 6.10 -5.21 15.85
N LEU A 63 5.03 -4.45 16.13
CA LEU A 63 4.82 -3.76 17.40
C LEU A 63 3.71 -4.41 18.23
N LEU A 64 2.51 -4.53 17.66
CA LEU A 64 1.37 -5.13 18.34
C LEU A 64 0.36 -5.71 17.36
N LYS A 65 -0.53 -6.55 17.89
CA LYS A 65 -1.74 -7.03 17.20
C LYS A 65 -2.91 -7.06 18.16
N PHE A 66 -4.11 -6.86 17.63
CA PHE A 66 -5.35 -6.99 18.39
C PHE A 66 -6.46 -7.47 17.46
N GLY A 67 -7.54 -7.98 18.05
CA GLY A 67 -8.61 -8.63 17.31
C GLY A 67 -8.54 -10.15 17.31
N SER A 68 -9.72 -10.75 17.24
CA SER A 68 -9.94 -12.18 17.03
C SER A 68 -11.27 -12.39 16.32
N THR A 69 -11.51 -13.60 15.80
CA THR A 69 -12.79 -13.92 15.14
C THR A 69 -13.96 -13.82 16.11
N GLY A 70 -15.03 -13.12 15.70
CA GLY A 70 -16.31 -13.11 16.41
C GLY A 70 -17.07 -11.80 16.23
N SER A 71 -18.04 -11.53 17.11
CA SER A 71 -18.94 -10.38 17.05
C SER A 71 -18.98 -9.55 18.34
N ASP A 72 -18.23 -9.92 19.37
CA ASP A 72 -18.09 -9.12 20.59
C ASP A 72 -17.21 -7.88 20.35
N ASP A 73 -17.11 -7.01 21.36
CA ASP A 73 -16.25 -5.84 21.32
C ASP A 73 -14.79 -6.24 21.15
N GLY A 74 -14.12 -5.63 20.17
CA GLY A 74 -12.75 -5.97 19.80
C GLY A 74 -12.59 -7.29 19.04
N GLN A 75 -13.67 -8.03 18.75
CA GLN A 75 -13.65 -9.13 17.80
C GLN A 75 -14.05 -8.64 16.40
N PHE A 76 -13.64 -9.36 15.36
CA PHE A 76 -13.87 -9.02 13.97
C PHE A 76 -14.42 -10.20 13.17
N SER A 77 -15.14 -9.86 12.10
CA SER A 77 -15.54 -10.74 11.02
C SER A 77 -15.20 -10.05 9.70
N ASN A 78 -14.11 -10.49 9.07
CA ASN A 78 -13.60 -9.99 7.80
C ASN A 78 -13.32 -8.46 7.81
N PRO A 79 -12.44 -7.95 8.70
CA PRO A 79 -12.15 -6.53 8.77
C PRO A 79 -11.43 -6.07 7.50
N GLN A 80 -11.95 -5.06 6.78
CA GLN A 80 -11.38 -4.65 5.48
C GLN A 80 -10.71 -3.28 5.51
N GLY A 81 -11.42 -2.23 5.94
CA GLY A 81 -10.90 -0.87 6.01
C GLY A 81 -10.28 -0.55 7.37
N ILE A 82 -9.26 0.29 7.34
CA ILE A 82 -8.58 0.81 8.53
C ILE A 82 -8.21 2.27 8.31
N ALA A 83 -8.35 3.10 9.34
CA ALA A 83 -7.88 4.48 9.37
C ALA A 83 -7.35 4.80 10.78
N VAL A 84 -6.45 5.76 10.88
CA VAL A 84 -5.86 6.20 12.15
C VAL A 84 -6.01 7.72 12.26
N ASP A 85 -6.53 8.21 13.38
CA ASP A 85 -6.66 9.66 13.62
C ASP A 85 -5.38 10.28 14.18
N SER A 86 -5.35 11.61 14.29
CA SER A 86 -4.17 12.35 14.79
C SER A 86 -3.81 12.08 16.25
N ASN A 87 -4.71 11.45 17.02
CA ASN A 87 -4.47 11.02 18.39
C ASN A 87 -4.01 9.56 18.45
N GLY A 88 -3.84 8.90 17.30
CA GLY A 88 -3.46 7.50 17.19
C GLY A 88 -4.62 6.52 17.41
N ASN A 89 -5.88 6.98 17.49
CA ASN A 89 -7.00 6.04 17.58
C ASN A 89 -7.21 5.34 16.24
N ILE A 90 -7.52 4.05 16.31
CA ILE A 90 -7.61 3.17 15.15
C ILE A 90 -9.08 2.87 14.88
N TYR A 91 -9.54 3.09 13.66
CA TYR A 91 -10.90 2.81 13.22
C TYR A 91 -10.85 1.65 12.24
N VAL A 92 -11.71 0.65 12.45
CA VAL A 92 -11.73 -0.59 11.66
C VAL A 92 -13.13 -0.84 11.15
N ALA A 93 -13.25 -1.09 9.85
CA ALA A 93 -14.48 -1.54 9.23
C ALA A 93 -14.60 -3.05 9.43
N ASP A 94 -15.42 -3.44 10.39
CA ASP A 94 -15.72 -4.83 10.72
C ASP A 94 -16.82 -5.32 9.77
N THR A 95 -16.42 -5.52 8.51
CA THR A 95 -17.30 -5.54 7.35
C THR A 95 -18.44 -6.55 7.43
N LYS A 96 -18.18 -7.79 7.87
CA LYS A 96 -19.26 -8.80 7.96
C LYS A 96 -20.12 -8.67 9.21
N ASN A 97 -19.65 -7.96 10.24
CA ASN A 97 -20.47 -7.58 11.39
C ASN A 97 -21.22 -6.25 11.16
N ALA A 98 -21.13 -5.68 9.95
CA ALA A 98 -21.84 -4.45 9.54
C ALA A 98 -21.63 -3.27 10.51
N ARG A 99 -20.41 -3.05 10.99
CA ARG A 99 -20.11 -2.01 11.97
C ARG A 99 -18.73 -1.41 11.79
N ILE A 100 -18.52 -0.24 12.39
CA ILE A 100 -17.20 0.34 12.61
C ILE A 100 -16.85 0.19 14.08
N GLN A 101 -15.59 -0.16 14.37
CA GLN A 101 -15.05 -0.17 15.73
C GLN A 101 -13.88 0.79 15.84
N LYS A 102 -13.78 1.49 16.97
CA LYS A 102 -12.68 2.40 17.33
C LYS A 102 -11.87 1.81 18.48
N PHE A 103 -10.56 1.94 18.40
CA PHE A 103 -9.59 1.46 19.38
C PHE A 103 -8.61 2.57 19.76
N ASP A 104 -8.03 2.48 20.96
CA ASP A 104 -6.91 3.33 21.36
C ASP A 104 -5.60 2.88 20.70
N PRO A 105 -4.49 3.65 20.82
CA PRO A 105 -3.21 3.30 20.21
C PRO A 105 -2.64 1.94 20.64
N GLU A 106 -3.07 1.43 21.80
CA GLU A 106 -2.69 0.12 22.36
C GLU A 106 -3.59 -1.03 21.86
N GLY A 107 -4.62 -0.73 21.06
CA GLY A 107 -5.52 -1.73 20.48
C GLY A 107 -6.67 -2.15 21.39
N LYS A 108 -6.97 -1.39 22.45
CA LYS A 108 -8.12 -1.62 23.32
C LYS A 108 -9.37 -0.99 22.71
N PHE A 109 -10.46 -1.74 22.74
CA PHE A 109 -11.76 -1.26 22.25
C PHE A 109 -12.24 -0.01 23.01
N LEU A 110 -12.73 0.97 22.26
CA LEU A 110 -13.31 2.21 22.80
C LEU A 110 -14.81 2.33 22.52
N LEU A 111 -15.21 2.21 21.25
CA LEU A 111 -16.62 2.30 20.85
C LEU A 111 -16.89 1.58 19.53
N LYS A 112 -18.17 1.33 19.24
CA LYS A 112 -18.67 0.84 17.96
C LYS A 112 -19.93 1.59 17.53
N PHE A 113 -20.15 1.69 16.21
CA PHE A 113 -21.34 2.32 15.64
C PHE A 113 -21.74 1.68 14.31
N GLY A 114 -22.99 1.92 13.89
CA GLY A 114 -23.56 1.45 12.62
C GLY A 114 -24.10 0.02 12.60
N ALA A 115 -24.04 -0.71 13.72
CA ALA A 115 -24.54 -2.08 13.85
C ALA A 115 -26.05 -2.18 14.12
N SER A 116 -26.70 -1.09 14.54
CA SER A 116 -28.13 -1.00 14.85
C SER A 116 -28.57 0.46 15.00
N GLY A 117 -29.85 0.77 14.79
CA GLY A 117 -30.42 2.12 14.86
C GLY A 117 -30.72 2.72 13.47
N ASP A 118 -30.71 4.05 13.35
CA ASP A 118 -31.09 4.77 12.10
C ASP A 118 -30.11 4.57 10.93
N VAL A 119 -28.97 3.93 11.18
CA VAL A 119 -27.92 3.67 10.20
C VAL A 119 -27.50 2.21 10.29
N GLU A 120 -28.08 1.40 9.41
CA GLU A 120 -27.67 0.02 9.18
C GLU A 120 -26.71 -0.02 7.99
N PHE A 121 -25.45 -0.36 8.25
CA PHE A 121 -24.48 -0.58 7.18
C PHE A 121 -24.79 -1.87 6.42
N SER A 122 -24.48 -1.88 5.13
CA SER A 122 -24.47 -3.07 4.29
C SER A 122 -23.11 -3.16 3.58
N LEU A 123 -22.24 -4.02 4.14
CA LEU A 123 -20.81 -4.14 3.78
C LEU A 123 -20.02 -2.82 3.89
N PRO A 124 -19.80 -2.29 5.11
CA PRO A 124 -18.90 -1.17 5.29
C PRO A 124 -17.48 -1.58 4.87
N ASN A 125 -16.83 -0.84 3.97
CA ASN A 125 -15.55 -1.24 3.38
C ASN A 125 -14.36 -0.39 3.83
N SER A 126 -14.14 0.75 3.18
CA SER A 126 -13.03 1.67 3.47
C SER A 126 -13.47 2.79 4.41
N ILE A 127 -12.51 3.33 5.15
CA ILE A 127 -12.68 4.42 6.12
C ILE A 127 -11.66 5.51 5.80
N ALA A 128 -12.09 6.77 5.82
CA ALA A 128 -11.23 7.94 5.83
C ALA A 128 -11.61 8.88 6.98
N ILE A 129 -10.66 9.69 7.44
CA ILE A 129 -10.85 10.62 8.55
C ILE A 129 -10.38 12.00 8.10
N ASP A 130 -11.22 13.02 8.28
CA ASP A 130 -10.82 14.41 8.00
C ASP A 130 -10.07 15.06 9.17
N LYS A 131 -9.56 16.27 8.96
CA LYS A 131 -8.79 17.00 9.99
C LYS A 131 -9.59 17.33 11.26
N SER A 132 -10.92 17.34 11.16
CA SER A 132 -11.81 17.55 12.30
C SER A 132 -12.15 16.25 13.02
N GLY A 133 -11.64 15.11 12.54
CA GLY A 133 -11.92 13.78 13.08
C GLY A 133 -13.24 13.17 12.59
N ASN A 134 -13.92 13.77 11.60
CA ASN A 134 -15.11 13.14 11.06
C ASN A 134 -14.73 11.90 10.26
N ILE A 135 -15.52 10.84 10.41
CA ILE A 135 -15.28 9.54 9.81
C ILE A 135 -16.17 9.38 8.57
N TYR A 136 -15.57 9.07 7.43
CA TYR A 136 -16.25 8.76 6.17
C TYR A 136 -16.13 7.26 5.92
N VAL A 137 -17.25 6.61 5.63
CA VAL A 137 -17.31 5.16 5.45
C VAL A 137 -18.02 4.84 4.15
N ASN A 138 -17.42 4.01 3.30
CA ASN A 138 -18.14 3.40 2.18
C ASN A 138 -19.15 2.40 2.71
N ASP A 139 -20.43 2.62 2.44
CA ASP A 139 -21.50 1.66 2.67
C ASP A 139 -21.83 0.97 1.33
N THR A 140 -21.01 -0.03 0.99
CA THR A 140 -20.83 -0.52 -0.39
C THR A 140 -22.13 -1.01 -1.03
N ASN A 141 -22.91 -1.83 -0.34
CA ASN A 141 -24.16 -2.36 -0.91
C ASN A 141 -25.30 -1.35 -0.89
N ASN A 142 -25.19 -0.29 -0.07
CA ASN A 142 -26.13 0.82 -0.08
C ASN A 142 -25.71 1.93 -1.06
N HIS A 143 -24.61 1.74 -1.82
CA HIS A 143 -24.15 2.65 -2.86
C HIS A 143 -23.97 4.09 -2.36
N CYS A 144 -23.43 4.28 -1.16
CA CYS A 144 -23.27 5.61 -0.58
C CYS A 144 -22.03 5.73 0.30
N ILE A 145 -21.65 6.97 0.59
CA ILE A 145 -20.73 7.33 1.67
C ILE A 145 -21.55 7.83 2.84
N ARG A 146 -21.17 7.41 4.04
CA ARG A 146 -21.74 7.92 5.29
C ARG A 146 -20.68 8.65 6.09
N LYS A 147 -21.03 9.83 6.60
CA LYS A 147 -20.17 10.67 7.45
C LYS A 147 -20.67 10.62 8.89
N PHE A 148 -19.74 10.50 9.84
CA PHE A 148 -19.98 10.47 11.27
C PHE A 148 -19.05 11.46 11.97
N ASP A 149 -19.45 11.93 13.15
CA ASP A 149 -18.55 12.69 14.03
C ASP A 149 -17.62 11.75 14.82
N PRO A 150 -16.60 12.27 15.54
CA PRO A 150 -15.67 11.45 16.33
C PRO A 150 -16.32 10.57 17.42
N SER A 151 -17.57 10.84 17.80
CA SER A 151 -18.34 10.05 18.77
C SER A 151 -19.10 8.88 18.12
N GLY A 152 -19.09 8.78 16.78
CA GLY A 152 -19.85 7.80 16.01
C GLY A 152 -21.27 8.22 15.70
N LYS A 153 -21.64 9.49 15.92
CA LYS A 153 -22.97 10.00 15.56
C LYS A 153 -23.02 10.27 14.06
N PHE A 154 -24.07 9.78 13.41
CA PHE A 154 -24.32 10.03 11.99
C PHE A 154 -24.55 11.52 11.71
N LEU A 155 -23.89 12.04 10.69
CA LEU A 155 -23.99 13.43 10.25
C LEU A 155 -24.73 13.55 8.92
N MET A 156 -24.31 12.80 7.91
CA MET A 156 -24.87 12.88 6.55
C MET A 156 -24.53 11.65 5.72
N LYS A 157 -25.25 11.49 4.60
CA LYS A 157 -24.93 10.53 3.55
C LYS A 157 -25.04 11.19 2.18
N PHE A 158 -24.27 10.71 1.23
CA PHE A 158 -24.39 11.09 -0.18
C PHE A 158 -24.06 9.88 -1.08
N GLY A 159 -24.53 9.93 -2.31
CA GLY A 159 -24.49 8.80 -3.24
C GLY A 159 -25.81 8.01 -3.28
N SER A 160 -26.03 7.37 -4.43
CA SER A 160 -27.12 6.43 -4.70
C SER A 160 -26.68 5.42 -5.75
N GLY A 161 -27.38 4.30 -5.90
CA GLY A 161 -27.06 3.31 -6.94
C GLY A 161 -27.15 3.86 -8.36
N GLY A 162 -26.13 3.63 -9.19
CA GLY A 162 -26.17 3.95 -10.62
C GLY A 162 -24.81 4.23 -11.26
N PHE A 163 -24.86 4.87 -12.42
CA PHE A 163 -23.73 5.10 -13.33
C PHE A 163 -23.48 6.58 -13.65
N GLN A 164 -24.34 7.48 -13.14
CA GLN A 164 -24.22 8.91 -13.37
C GLN A 164 -23.31 9.57 -12.33
N GLU A 165 -22.94 10.83 -12.59
CA GLU A 165 -22.21 11.66 -11.64
C GLU A 165 -22.91 11.70 -10.27
N GLY A 166 -22.15 11.44 -9.20
CA GLY A 166 -22.68 11.35 -7.84
C GLY A 166 -23.47 10.07 -7.53
N GLN A 167 -23.60 9.14 -8.47
CA GLN A 167 -24.09 7.78 -8.23
C GLN A 167 -22.93 6.79 -8.16
N PHE A 168 -23.15 5.65 -7.51
CA PHE A 168 -22.13 4.62 -7.33
C PHE A 168 -22.61 3.22 -7.71
N SER A 169 -21.69 2.40 -8.21
CA SER A 169 -21.85 0.97 -8.43
C SER A 169 -20.71 0.23 -7.70
N SER A 170 -21.00 -0.21 -6.47
CA SER A 170 -20.01 -0.79 -5.54
C SER A 170 -18.86 0.16 -5.19
N PRO A 171 -19.13 1.26 -4.46
CA PRO A 171 -18.07 2.12 -3.95
C PRO A 171 -17.30 1.39 -2.84
N VAL A 172 -15.96 1.34 -2.94
CA VAL A 172 -15.11 0.48 -2.08
C VAL A 172 -13.90 1.17 -1.47
N GLY A 173 -13.52 2.35 -1.97
CA GLY A 173 -12.42 3.16 -1.45
C GLY A 173 -12.90 4.56 -1.14
N VAL A 174 -12.40 5.15 -0.06
CA VAL A 174 -12.62 6.55 0.27
C VAL A 174 -11.31 7.16 0.81
N ALA A 175 -11.01 8.39 0.39
CA ALA A 175 -9.96 9.22 0.94
C ALA A 175 -10.47 10.66 1.09
N VAL A 176 -9.86 11.43 2.00
CA VAL A 176 -10.17 12.85 2.21
C VAL A 176 -8.87 13.63 2.14
N ASP A 177 -8.86 14.75 1.41
CA ASP A 177 -7.67 15.58 1.28
C ASP A 177 -7.60 16.70 2.32
N GLY A 178 -6.54 17.51 2.27
CA GLY A 178 -6.32 18.61 3.21
C GLY A 178 -7.33 19.76 3.13
N LYS A 179 -8.24 19.78 2.13
CA LYS A 179 -9.34 20.74 1.95
C LYS A 179 -10.69 20.12 2.31
N ASP A 180 -10.68 18.92 2.87
CA ASP A 180 -11.86 18.09 3.16
C ASP A 180 -12.64 17.63 1.91
N ASP A 181 -12.04 17.71 0.72
CA ASP A 181 -12.64 17.10 -0.48
C ASP A 181 -12.55 15.56 -0.36
N ILE A 182 -13.62 14.87 -0.73
CA ILE A 182 -13.75 13.43 -0.61
C ILE A 182 -13.55 12.76 -1.97
N TYR A 183 -12.72 11.72 -2.02
CA TYR A 183 -12.44 10.92 -3.22
C TYR A 183 -12.99 9.52 -2.98
N VAL A 184 -13.84 9.05 -3.89
CA VAL A 184 -14.52 7.75 -3.78
C VAL A 184 -14.15 6.89 -4.98
N VAL A 185 -13.62 5.71 -4.71
CA VAL A 185 -13.39 4.69 -5.75
C VAL A 185 -14.67 3.93 -5.99
N ASP A 186 -15.15 4.00 -7.23
CA ASP A 186 -16.36 3.36 -7.70
C ASP A 186 -16.01 2.15 -8.57
N ALA A 187 -15.86 0.98 -7.94
CA ALA A 187 -15.15 -0.14 -8.53
C ALA A 187 -15.79 -0.66 -9.82
N ASN A 188 -17.11 -0.83 -9.87
CA ASN A 188 -17.75 -1.35 -11.08
C ASN A 188 -17.85 -0.30 -12.19
N ASN A 189 -17.79 0.99 -11.83
CA ASN A 189 -17.75 2.08 -12.81
C ASN A 189 -16.33 2.40 -13.27
N ASN A 190 -15.31 1.75 -12.70
CA ASN A 190 -13.89 1.89 -13.06
C ASN A 190 -13.39 3.34 -12.99
N ASN A 191 -13.89 4.10 -12.02
CA ASN A 191 -13.54 5.51 -11.88
C ASN A 191 -13.33 5.90 -10.41
N VAL A 192 -12.80 7.10 -10.24
CA VAL A 192 -12.76 7.81 -8.96
C VAL A 192 -13.60 9.07 -9.11
N GLN A 193 -14.50 9.30 -8.16
CA GLN A 193 -15.34 10.50 -8.10
C GLN A 193 -14.91 11.37 -6.92
N LYS A 194 -14.83 12.68 -7.16
CA LYS A 194 -14.47 13.69 -6.17
C LYS A 194 -15.71 14.49 -5.76
N PHE A 195 -15.83 14.77 -4.47
CA PHE A 195 -16.93 15.50 -3.84
C PHE A 195 -16.40 16.59 -2.92
N ASP A 196 -17.19 17.65 -2.74
CA ASP A 196 -16.92 18.65 -1.71
C ASP A 196 -17.36 18.15 -0.32
N PRO A 197 -17.04 18.87 0.78
CA PRO A 197 -17.40 18.45 2.15
C PRO A 197 -18.92 18.31 2.41
N SER A 198 -19.76 18.87 1.54
CA SER A 198 -21.22 18.75 1.60
C SER A 198 -21.76 17.52 0.85
N GLY A 199 -20.88 16.75 0.19
CA GLY A 199 -21.23 15.59 -0.61
C GLY A 199 -21.70 15.94 -2.03
N LYS A 200 -21.44 17.16 -2.50
CA LYS A 200 -21.74 17.56 -3.87
C LYS A 200 -20.63 17.08 -4.81
N PHE A 201 -21.03 16.44 -5.92
CA PHE A 201 -20.10 16.00 -6.96
C PHE A 201 -19.31 17.18 -7.56
N LEU A 202 -18.02 16.96 -7.79
CA LEU A 202 -17.11 17.93 -8.39
C LEU A 202 -16.55 17.46 -9.73
N LEU A 203 -15.96 16.26 -9.77
CA LEU A 203 -15.40 15.66 -10.99
C LEU A 203 -15.29 14.15 -10.86
N ALA A 204 -15.11 13.47 -11.99
CA ALA A 204 -14.76 12.06 -12.07
C ALA A 204 -13.61 11.85 -13.05
N PHE A 205 -12.78 10.84 -12.79
CA PHE A 205 -11.72 10.43 -13.70
C PHE A 205 -11.50 8.91 -13.66
N GLY A 206 -10.89 8.38 -14.71
CA GLY A 206 -10.79 6.95 -14.94
C GLY A 206 -11.92 6.41 -15.81
N THR A 207 -11.57 5.43 -16.64
CA THR A 207 -12.49 4.62 -17.46
C THR A 207 -11.97 3.20 -17.50
N LEU A 208 -12.82 2.22 -17.82
CA LEU A 208 -12.37 0.84 -17.99
C LEU A 208 -11.24 0.72 -19.03
N GLY A 209 -10.14 0.07 -18.66
CA GLY A 209 -9.09 -0.33 -19.59
C GLY A 209 -7.72 -0.51 -18.93
N THR A 210 -6.67 -0.56 -19.75
CA THR A 210 -5.30 -0.87 -19.34
C THR A 210 -4.31 0.26 -19.62
N ASP A 211 -4.72 1.27 -20.37
CA ASP A 211 -3.86 2.41 -20.69
C ASP A 211 -3.64 3.31 -19.47
N ASP A 212 -2.73 4.27 -19.61
CA ASP A 212 -2.47 5.26 -18.57
C ASP A 212 -3.72 6.11 -18.31
N GLY A 213 -4.10 6.22 -17.04
CA GLY A 213 -5.33 6.88 -16.59
C GLY A 213 -6.60 6.04 -16.74
N GLN A 214 -6.56 4.88 -17.38
CA GLN A 214 -7.65 3.89 -17.36
C GLN A 214 -7.51 2.97 -16.15
N LEU A 215 -8.62 2.53 -15.57
CA LEU A 215 -8.67 1.70 -14.38
C LEU A 215 -9.43 0.41 -14.69
N ASN A 216 -9.14 -0.65 -13.95
CA ASN A 216 -9.86 -1.92 -14.02
C ASN A 216 -10.11 -2.43 -12.60
N PHE A 217 -11.36 -2.35 -12.17
CA PHE A 217 -11.83 -2.73 -10.85
C PHE A 217 -10.98 -2.11 -9.72
N PRO A 218 -10.80 -0.78 -9.69
CA PRO A 218 -9.98 -0.12 -8.69
C PRO A 218 -10.56 -0.33 -7.29
N ARG A 219 -9.70 -0.31 -6.26
CA ARG A 219 -10.13 -0.50 -4.86
C ARG A 219 -9.69 0.61 -3.92
N GLY A 220 -8.42 0.66 -3.55
CA GLY A 220 -7.90 1.64 -2.61
C GLY A 220 -7.66 3.00 -3.26
N VAL A 221 -7.81 4.05 -2.47
CA VAL A 221 -7.41 5.42 -2.83
C VAL A 221 -6.72 6.08 -1.64
N ALA A 222 -5.70 6.88 -1.93
CA ALA A 222 -5.04 7.76 -0.97
C ALA A 222 -4.75 9.12 -1.63
N VAL A 223 -4.63 10.18 -0.84
CA VAL A 223 -4.32 11.52 -1.34
C VAL A 223 -3.18 12.11 -0.52
N ASP A 224 -2.17 12.65 -1.19
CA ASP A 224 -1.04 13.30 -0.52
C ASP A 224 -1.33 14.77 -0.16
N SER A 225 -0.41 15.41 0.55
CA SER A 225 -0.53 16.82 0.97
C SER A 225 -0.55 17.82 -0.19
N ASN A 226 -0.08 17.42 -1.38
CA ASN A 226 -0.15 18.22 -2.61
C ASN A 226 -1.48 18.00 -3.37
N GLY A 227 -2.34 17.10 -2.89
CA GLY A 227 -3.60 16.73 -3.52
C GLY A 227 -3.45 15.71 -4.65
N ASN A 228 -2.28 15.06 -4.79
CA ASN A 228 -2.15 13.99 -5.77
C ASN A 228 -2.87 12.73 -5.26
N ILE A 229 -3.57 12.06 -6.17
CA ILE A 229 -4.39 10.90 -5.87
C ILE A 229 -3.67 9.63 -6.30
N TYR A 230 -3.62 8.65 -5.41
CA TYR A 230 -3.04 7.33 -5.65
C TYR A 230 -4.16 6.30 -5.64
N VAL A 231 -4.29 5.53 -6.72
CA VAL A 231 -5.37 4.56 -6.90
C VAL A 231 -4.78 3.18 -7.10
N ALA A 232 -5.23 2.21 -6.29
CA ALA A 232 -4.94 0.81 -6.51
C ALA A 232 -5.81 0.27 -7.65
N ASP A 233 -5.21 0.12 -8.82
CA ASP A 233 -5.82 -0.41 -10.03
C ASP A 233 -5.73 -1.94 -9.99
N THR A 234 -6.59 -2.53 -9.16
CA THR A 234 -6.42 -3.88 -8.61
C THR A 234 -6.30 -4.95 -9.70
N TYR A 235 -7.13 -4.94 -10.74
CA TYR A 235 -7.11 -6.01 -11.75
C TYR A 235 -5.99 -5.82 -12.78
N ASN A 236 -5.47 -4.60 -12.91
CA ASN A 236 -4.28 -4.32 -13.70
C ASN A 236 -2.97 -4.46 -12.88
N ASN A 237 -3.04 -4.89 -11.63
CA ASN A 237 -1.88 -5.17 -10.77
C ASN A 237 -0.90 -3.99 -10.64
N ARG A 238 -1.42 -2.76 -10.53
CA ARG A 238 -0.60 -1.54 -10.46
C ARG A 238 -1.20 -0.49 -9.53
N ILE A 239 -0.40 0.49 -9.14
CA ILE A 239 -0.89 1.75 -8.56
C ILE A 239 -0.75 2.85 -9.61
N GLN A 240 -1.75 3.72 -9.73
CA GLN A 240 -1.66 4.91 -10.58
C GLN A 240 -1.76 6.18 -9.76
N LYS A 241 -0.96 7.18 -10.12
CA LYS A 241 -0.94 8.51 -9.52
C LYS A 241 -1.57 9.52 -10.48
N PHE A 242 -2.43 10.38 -9.95
CA PHE A 242 -3.13 11.43 -10.66
C PHE A 242 -2.91 12.79 -9.98
N ASP A 243 -3.00 13.87 -10.73
CA ASP A 243 -3.02 15.23 -10.18
C ASP A 243 -4.43 15.58 -9.63
N PRO A 244 -4.59 16.71 -8.93
CA PRO A 244 -5.89 17.12 -8.37
C PRO A 244 -7.03 17.29 -9.39
N SER A 245 -6.72 17.38 -10.69
CA SER A 245 -7.71 17.47 -11.78
C SER A 245 -8.12 16.11 -12.34
N GLY A 246 -7.49 15.02 -11.86
CA GLY A 246 -7.73 13.66 -12.34
C GLY A 246 -6.88 13.28 -13.56
N LYS A 247 -5.86 14.08 -13.89
CA LYS A 247 -4.93 13.75 -14.99
C LYS A 247 -3.89 12.75 -14.50
N PHE A 248 -3.66 11.70 -15.28
CA PHE A 248 -2.59 10.73 -15.02
C PHE A 248 -1.21 11.39 -14.96
N LEU A 249 -0.40 10.99 -13.98
CA LEU A 249 0.98 11.44 -13.79
C LEU A 249 1.99 10.32 -13.98
N LEU A 250 1.82 9.22 -13.25
CA LEU A 250 2.71 8.06 -13.30
C LEU A 250 2.00 6.80 -12.81
N LYS A 251 2.60 5.65 -13.05
CA LYS A 251 2.18 4.37 -12.48
C LYS A 251 3.36 3.69 -11.77
N ILE A 252 3.02 2.91 -10.76
CA ILE A 252 3.91 1.95 -10.11
C ILE A 252 3.45 0.58 -10.58
N ASP A 253 4.15 0.07 -11.58
CA ASP A 253 4.11 -1.30 -12.04
C ASP A 253 5.54 -1.87 -12.04
N ASN A 254 5.67 -3.20 -12.04
CA ASN A 254 6.89 -3.93 -12.42
C ASN A 254 8.25 -3.32 -12.00
N ILE A 255 8.60 -3.37 -10.71
CA ILE A 255 10.00 -3.19 -10.29
C ILE A 255 10.62 -4.56 -10.00
N GLY A 256 11.40 -5.10 -10.95
CA GLY A 256 12.50 -6.05 -10.66
C GLY A 256 12.49 -7.45 -11.30
N SER A 257 11.46 -8.26 -11.13
CA SER A 257 11.32 -9.63 -11.69
C SER A 257 9.90 -10.17 -11.42
N GLU A 258 9.54 -11.35 -11.94
CA GLU A 258 8.24 -12.01 -11.63
C GLU A 258 7.96 -12.14 -10.12
N GLN A 259 9.00 -12.14 -9.28
CA GLN A 259 8.89 -12.29 -7.82
C GLN A 259 8.51 -11.01 -7.07
N ASP A 260 8.58 -9.84 -7.73
CA ASP A 260 8.36 -8.52 -7.12
C ASP A 260 7.20 -7.73 -7.73
N GLN A 261 6.40 -8.36 -8.60
CA GLN A 261 5.19 -7.76 -9.15
C GLN A 261 4.11 -7.63 -8.06
N LEU A 262 3.38 -6.50 -8.07
CA LEU A 262 2.15 -6.39 -7.31
C LEU A 262 1.16 -7.43 -7.81
N ASN A 263 0.40 -8.04 -6.91
CA ASN A 263 -0.61 -9.01 -7.24
C ASN A 263 -1.89 -8.69 -6.46
N PHE A 264 -2.88 -8.18 -7.20
CA PHE A 264 -4.17 -7.78 -6.66
C PHE A 264 -4.03 -6.70 -5.55
N PRO A 265 -3.34 -5.58 -5.80
CA PRO A 265 -3.18 -4.54 -4.79
C PRO A 265 -4.54 -3.98 -4.39
N ARG A 266 -4.80 -3.89 -3.08
CA ARG A 266 -6.08 -3.40 -2.55
C ARG A 266 -5.95 -2.06 -1.85
N GLY A 267 -5.43 -2.05 -0.63
CA GLY A 267 -5.22 -0.84 0.15
C GLY A 267 -4.00 -0.08 -0.37
N VAL A 268 -4.10 1.25 -0.38
CA VAL A 268 -2.99 2.16 -0.62
C VAL A 268 -3.04 3.26 0.44
N ALA A 269 -1.88 3.65 0.97
CA ALA A 269 -1.71 4.78 1.87
C ALA A 269 -0.47 5.58 1.43
N VAL A 270 -0.42 6.87 1.79
CA VAL A 270 0.71 7.75 1.51
C VAL A 270 1.04 8.55 2.77
N ASP A 271 2.32 8.65 3.11
CA ASP A 271 2.78 9.47 4.25
C ASP A 271 3.16 10.90 3.82
N SER A 272 3.51 11.74 4.79
CA SER A 272 3.94 13.12 4.55
C SER A 272 5.30 13.24 3.84
N ASN A 273 6.10 12.17 3.84
CA ASN A 273 7.37 12.10 3.11
C ASN A 273 7.19 11.65 1.65
N GLY A 274 5.96 11.29 1.25
CA GLY A 274 5.64 10.78 -0.07
C GLY A 274 5.94 9.29 -0.26
N ASN A 275 6.17 8.54 0.82
CA ASN A 275 6.25 7.09 0.76
C ASN A 275 4.86 6.51 0.52
N ILE A 276 4.77 5.51 -0.35
CA ILE A 276 3.53 4.89 -0.80
C ILE A 276 3.49 3.46 -0.28
N TYR A 277 2.47 3.13 0.49
CA TYR A 277 2.30 1.84 1.14
C TYR A 277 1.16 1.10 0.45
N VAL A 278 1.40 -0.13 0.03
CA VAL A 278 0.47 -0.93 -0.78
C VAL A 278 0.24 -2.27 -0.11
N ALA A 279 -1.01 -2.60 0.14
CA ALA A 279 -1.41 -3.95 0.51
C ALA A 279 -1.42 -4.84 -0.74
N ASP A 280 -0.32 -5.59 -0.91
CA ASP A 280 -0.11 -6.53 -2.02
C ASP A 280 -0.78 -7.88 -1.67
N THR A 281 -2.10 -7.85 -1.78
CA THR A 281 -3.01 -8.80 -1.12
C THR A 281 -2.73 -10.26 -1.47
N LYS A 282 -2.52 -10.59 -2.75
CA LYS A 282 -2.30 -12.00 -3.15
C LYS A 282 -0.89 -12.48 -2.83
N ASN A 283 0.07 -11.57 -2.70
CA ASN A 283 1.40 -11.87 -2.19
C ASN A 283 1.46 -11.91 -0.66
N ASN A 284 0.36 -11.60 0.05
CA ASN A 284 0.27 -11.57 1.51
C ASN A 284 1.39 -10.73 2.15
N CYS A 285 1.65 -9.55 1.58
CA CYS A 285 2.66 -8.64 2.07
C CYS A 285 2.24 -7.19 1.88
N ILE A 286 2.95 -6.28 2.56
CA ILE A 286 2.89 -4.84 2.31
C ILE A 286 4.14 -4.45 1.53
N ARG A 287 3.96 -3.63 0.49
CA ARG A 287 5.04 -3.03 -0.30
C ARG A 287 5.08 -1.54 -0.01
N VAL A 288 6.25 -1.03 0.36
CA VAL A 288 6.47 0.40 0.56
C VAL A 288 7.38 0.89 -0.55
N PHE A 289 6.99 1.96 -1.22
CA PHE A 289 7.75 2.60 -2.28
C PHE A 289 8.10 4.02 -1.83
N GLY A 290 9.39 4.33 -1.74
CA GLY A 290 9.85 5.64 -1.28
C GLY A 290 11.13 6.07 -1.99
N THR A 291 11.40 7.37 -2.00
CA THR A 291 12.61 7.95 -2.59
C THR A 291 13.81 7.93 -1.65
N ASN A 292 13.56 7.64 -0.36
CA ASN A 292 14.53 7.70 0.74
C ASN A 292 14.43 6.51 1.72
N LEU A 293 13.80 5.37 1.36
CA LEU A 293 13.83 4.23 2.29
C LEU A 293 15.29 3.76 2.41
N PRO A 294 15.78 3.48 3.64
CA PRO A 294 17.08 2.86 3.79
C PRO A 294 17.07 1.57 2.97
N ILE A 295 18.08 1.41 2.09
CA ILE A 295 18.33 0.13 1.44
C ILE A 295 18.65 -0.85 2.57
N ILE A 296 17.66 -1.66 2.97
CA ILE A 296 17.93 -2.82 3.80
C ILE A 296 18.67 -3.77 2.86
N ALA A 297 19.99 -3.79 2.97
CA ALA A 297 20.78 -4.85 2.36
C ALA A 297 20.21 -6.18 2.89
N GLN A 298 19.58 -6.95 2.01
CA GLN A 298 19.58 -8.39 2.20
C GLN A 298 21.06 -8.81 2.29
N PRO A 299 21.42 -9.89 3.01
CA PRO A 299 22.78 -10.40 2.92
C PRO A 299 23.08 -10.69 1.44
N ASP A 300 23.85 -9.80 0.82
CA ASP A 300 23.96 -9.71 -0.63
C ASP A 300 24.50 -11.02 -1.20
N LYS A 301 23.82 -11.56 -2.22
CA LYS A 301 24.54 -12.23 -3.30
C LYS A 301 25.42 -11.15 -3.92
N ALA A 302 26.72 -11.23 -3.66
CA ALA A 302 27.71 -10.26 -4.10
C ALA A 302 27.57 -9.93 -5.61
N GLU A 303 27.00 -8.76 -5.92
CA GLU A 303 27.06 -8.19 -7.26
C GLU A 303 28.40 -7.48 -7.43
N LYS A 304 29.24 -8.03 -8.30
CA LYS A 304 30.48 -7.38 -8.75
C LYS A 304 30.14 -6.17 -9.61
N LYS A 305 30.42 -4.96 -9.12
CA LYS A 305 30.60 -3.78 -9.99
C LYS A 305 32.07 -3.67 -10.40
N SER A 306 32.31 -3.67 -11.70
CA SER A 306 33.58 -3.26 -12.31
C SER A 306 33.55 -1.74 -12.54
N GLN A 307 34.58 -1.04 -12.08
CA GLN A 307 35.27 0.02 -12.82
C GLN A 307 36.46 0.55 -11.99
N GLY A 308 37.66 0.35 -12.52
CA GLY A 308 38.84 1.19 -12.26
C GLY A 308 39.52 1.10 -10.90
N GLY A 309 40.48 0.17 -10.76
CA GLY A 309 41.58 0.28 -9.80
C GLY A 309 41.37 -0.43 -8.46
N GLU A 310 42.09 -1.54 -8.27
CA GLU A 310 42.43 -2.20 -7.00
C GLU A 310 41.26 -2.67 -6.08
N LEU A 311 40.86 -3.93 -6.25
CA LEU A 311 40.10 -4.68 -5.24
C LEU A 311 41.06 -5.19 -4.15
N MET A 312 41.12 -4.49 -3.02
CA MET A 312 41.75 -4.99 -1.81
C MET A 312 40.73 -5.82 -1.01
N CYS A 313 40.97 -7.13 -0.88
CA CYS A 313 40.20 -8.00 0.00
C CYS A 313 40.58 -7.72 1.46
N SER A 314 39.67 -7.18 2.26
CA SER A 314 39.91 -6.85 3.68
C SER A 314 39.94 -8.06 4.63
N LYS A 315 40.14 -9.28 4.13
CA LYS A 315 40.10 -10.53 4.93
C LYS A 315 41.14 -11.60 4.57
N CYS A 316 42.22 -11.27 3.87
CA CYS A 316 43.30 -12.24 3.60
C CYS A 316 44.67 -11.70 4.03
N GLU A 317 44.95 -11.75 5.33
CA GLU A 317 46.33 -11.92 5.79
C GLU A 317 46.70 -13.41 5.58
N GLN A 318 47.12 -13.77 4.36
CA GLN A 318 48.09 -14.83 4.04
C GLN A 318 48.02 -15.19 2.54
N ASN A 319 49.21 -15.25 1.93
CA ASN A 319 49.44 -15.55 0.52
C ASN A 319 48.86 -16.90 0.07
N LYS A 320 48.27 -16.88 -1.14
CA LYS A 320 47.78 -18.00 -1.99
C LYS A 320 46.38 -18.54 -1.66
N ALA A 321 45.38 -18.09 -2.43
CA ALA A 321 44.09 -18.76 -2.52
C ALA A 321 43.70 -18.94 -4.00
N GLU A 322 43.63 -20.19 -4.46
CA GLU A 322 42.96 -20.56 -5.72
C GLU A 322 41.45 -20.58 -5.49
N LEU A 323 40.68 -19.87 -6.31
CA LEU A 323 39.21 -19.95 -6.32
C LEU A 323 38.77 -21.12 -7.21
N LYS A 324 38.15 -22.14 -6.61
CA LYS A 324 37.59 -23.32 -7.29
C LYS A 324 36.06 -23.25 -7.32
N CYS A 325 35.45 -23.75 -8.39
CA CYS A 325 33.99 -23.92 -8.47
C CYS A 325 33.52 -24.94 -7.40
N GLU A 326 32.54 -24.59 -6.56
CA GLU A 326 32.07 -25.48 -5.49
C GLU A 326 31.39 -26.77 -5.99
N TYR A 327 30.87 -26.78 -7.23
CA TYR A 327 30.22 -27.97 -7.80
C TYR A 327 31.17 -28.96 -8.50
N CYS A 328 32.28 -28.50 -9.08
CA CYS A 328 33.17 -29.36 -9.88
C CYS A 328 34.67 -29.25 -9.53
N GLN A 329 35.03 -28.41 -8.56
CA GLN A 329 36.41 -28.23 -8.03
C GLN A 329 37.46 -27.80 -9.07
N VAL A 330 37.04 -27.30 -10.24
CA VAL A 330 37.93 -26.76 -11.29
C VAL A 330 38.31 -25.30 -10.96
N PRO A 331 39.59 -24.89 -11.14
CA PRO A 331 40.02 -23.51 -10.87
C PRO A 331 39.39 -22.53 -11.87
N LEU A 332 38.77 -21.46 -11.39
CA LEU A 332 38.08 -20.45 -12.24
C LEU A 332 39.00 -19.28 -12.63
N CYS A 333 40.09 -19.07 -11.90
CA CYS A 333 41.15 -18.12 -12.24
C CYS A 333 42.46 -18.50 -11.55
N SER A 334 43.59 -18.07 -12.12
CA SER A 334 44.92 -18.14 -11.50
C SER A 334 45.52 -16.74 -11.35
N ILE A 335 46.34 -16.55 -10.31
CA ILE A 335 47.12 -15.33 -10.08
C ILE A 335 48.60 -15.68 -10.25
N ASP A 336 49.30 -14.96 -11.12
CA ASP A 336 50.75 -15.17 -11.29
C ASP A 336 51.57 -14.54 -10.15
N TYR A 337 52.88 -14.77 -10.15
CA TYR A 337 53.79 -14.25 -9.12
C TYR A 337 53.92 -12.72 -9.12
N GLU A 338 53.41 -12.05 -10.15
CA GLU A 338 53.37 -10.58 -10.25
C GLU A 338 51.99 -10.01 -9.86
N GLY A 339 51.01 -10.87 -9.54
CA GLY A 339 49.70 -10.46 -9.04
C GLY A 339 48.64 -10.26 -10.12
N HIS A 340 48.90 -10.65 -11.38
CA HIS A 340 47.91 -10.53 -12.45
C HIS A 340 46.92 -11.69 -12.45
N LEU A 341 45.64 -11.38 -12.65
CA LEU A 341 44.53 -12.33 -12.57
C LEU A 341 44.08 -12.77 -13.98
N THR A 342 44.16 -14.06 -14.27
CA THR A 342 43.79 -14.64 -15.57
C THR A 342 42.60 -15.59 -15.41
N PHE A 343 41.54 -15.39 -16.20
CA PHE A 343 40.36 -16.27 -16.24
C PHE A 343 40.53 -17.36 -17.30
N VAL A 344 40.25 -18.62 -16.94
CA VAL A 344 40.31 -19.74 -17.89
C VAL A 344 38.97 -19.83 -18.62
N HIS A 345 38.95 -19.51 -19.92
CA HIS A 345 37.73 -19.61 -20.72
C HIS A 345 37.46 -21.04 -21.21
N GLY A 346 36.24 -21.52 -20.97
CA GLY A 346 35.61 -22.59 -21.73
C GLY A 346 35.12 -23.74 -20.89
N VAL A 347 33.81 -23.76 -20.58
CA VAL A 347 32.86 -24.81 -20.96
C VAL A 347 31.44 -24.19 -20.92
N SER A 348 30.69 -24.32 -22.01
CA SER A 348 29.22 -24.20 -22.10
C SER A 348 28.64 -25.63 -22.08
N PRO A 349 27.40 -25.88 -21.64
CA PRO A 349 26.37 -25.00 -21.09
C PRO A 349 26.20 -25.09 -19.56
#